data_AF-A0A2V6GHU9-F1
#
_entry.id   AF-A0A2V6GHU9-F1
#
_cell.length_a   1.000
_cell.length_b   1.000
_cell.length_c   1.000
_cell.angle_alpha   90.00
_cell.angle_beta   90.00
_cell.angle_gamma   90.00
#
_symmetry.space_group_name_H-M   'P 1'
#
loop_
_entity.id
_entity.type
_entity.pdbx_description
1 polymer ?
#
loop_
_entity_poly.entity_id
_entity_poly.type
_entity_poly.pdbx_seq_one_letter_code
_entity_poly.pdbx_strand_id
1 'polypeptide(L)'
;MSPDLHPLEELLRERIVVLDGAMGTMIQRYKLSEADYRGARFRDWKGKDLKGSLELVLLTRPEIIEEIHAQYLEAGADIIETNTFSATTIGLHDFLFREEPANGRKDRQFFQRVVEDVDLRALMHEMNVAAATIARRAADRAAKQTGSSRFVAGSIGPLPVTASISPDVNDASFRAVTFDQLRQAYFDQVSALVEGGVDLLIVETIFDT
;
A
#
# COMPACT_ATOMS: atom_id res chain seq x y z
N MET A 1 28.25 2.10 25.96
CA MET A 1 27.97 1.63 24.59
C MET A 1 26.74 2.38 24.15
N SER A 2 26.83 3.19 23.08
CA SER A 2 25.59 3.66 22.44
C SER A 2 24.82 2.40 22.02
N PRO A 3 23.49 2.32 22.20
CA PRO A 3 22.73 1.28 21.51
C PRO A 3 23.09 1.35 20.02
N ASP A 4 23.36 0.20 19.41
CA ASP A 4 23.68 0.11 17.98
C ASP A 4 22.52 0.80 17.24
N LEU A 5 22.83 1.90 16.56
CA LEU A 5 21.83 2.70 15.86
C LEU A 5 21.31 1.89 14.67
N HIS A 6 20.05 2.10 14.29
CA HIS A 6 19.54 1.50 13.06
C HIS A 6 20.39 2.00 11.87
N PRO A 7 20.75 1.16 10.86
CA PRO A 7 21.63 1.59 9.78
C PRO A 7 21.14 2.82 8.99
N LEU A 8 19.82 3.01 8.90
CA LEU A 8 19.24 4.23 8.32
C LEU A 8 19.54 5.47 9.18
N GLU A 9 19.50 5.35 10.51
CA GLU A 9 19.82 6.46 11.42
C GLU A 9 21.30 6.87 11.30
N GLU A 10 22.20 5.90 11.16
CA GLU A 10 23.61 6.17 10.88
C GLU A 10 23.77 6.96 9.58
N LEU A 11 23.12 6.51 8.51
CA LEU A 11 23.18 7.19 7.22
C LEU A 11 22.61 8.62 7.25
N LEU A 12 21.49 8.82 7.96
CA LEU A 12 20.85 10.12 8.14
C LEU A 12 21.73 11.13 8.90
N ARG A 13 22.67 10.66 9.74
CA ARG A 13 23.63 11.51 10.44
C ARG A 13 24.80 11.93 9.55
N GLU A 14 25.11 11.15 8.52
CA GLU A 14 26.24 11.39 7.61
C GLU A 14 25.87 12.29 6.44
N ARG A 15 24.66 12.14 5.89
CA ARG A 15 24.22 12.89 4.70
C ARG A 15 22.70 12.95 4.55
N ILE A 16 22.27 13.77 3.60
CA ILE A 16 20.89 13.75 3.10
C ILE A 16 20.63 12.39 2.45
N VAL A 17 19.52 11.76 2.85
CA VAL A 17 19.00 10.50 2.31
C VAL A 17 17.85 10.82 1.37
N VAL A 18 17.83 10.16 0.21
CA VAL A 18 16.85 10.43 -0.85
C VAL A 18 15.77 9.36 -0.87
N LEU A 19 14.51 9.77 -0.69
CA LEU A 19 13.33 8.94 -0.94
C LEU A 19 13.05 8.90 -2.45
N ASP A 20 12.46 7.82 -2.93
CA ASP A 20 12.06 7.69 -4.32
C ASP A 20 10.89 8.61 -4.70
N GLY A 21 10.36 8.42 -5.91
CA GLY A 21 9.29 9.26 -6.45
C GLY A 21 7.98 8.49 -6.62
N ALA A 22 7.02 9.14 -7.28
CA ALA A 22 5.67 8.63 -7.44
C ALA A 22 5.57 7.30 -8.22
N MET A 23 5.31 6.21 -7.49
CA MET A 23 4.98 4.87 -8.04
C MET A 23 3.80 4.92 -9.03
N GLY A 24 2.70 5.57 -8.65
CA GLY A 24 1.48 5.60 -9.47
C GLY A 24 1.67 6.31 -10.81
N THR A 25 2.41 7.43 -10.84
CA THR A 25 2.75 8.13 -12.09
C THR A 25 3.62 7.27 -13.00
N MET A 26 4.52 6.47 -12.43
CA MET A 26 5.35 5.54 -13.20
C MET A 26 4.53 4.40 -13.79
N ILE A 27 3.65 3.76 -13.01
CA ILE A 27 2.73 2.71 -13.50
C ILE A 27 1.86 3.23 -14.64
N GLN A 28 1.34 4.47 -14.55
CA GLN A 28 0.49 5.06 -15.59
C GLN A 28 1.20 5.15 -16.97
N ARG A 29 2.54 5.26 -17.02
CA ARG A 29 3.30 5.31 -18.28
C ARG A 29 3.21 4.01 -19.09
N TYR A 30 3.00 2.88 -18.42
CA TYR A 30 2.83 1.57 -19.06
C TYR A 30 1.46 1.42 -19.74
N LYS A 31 0.52 2.35 -19.53
CA LYS A 31 -0.81 2.38 -20.16
C LYS A 31 -1.58 1.05 -20.05
N LEU A 32 -1.48 0.42 -18.89
CA LEU A 32 -2.08 -0.88 -18.61
C LEU A 32 -3.60 -0.88 -18.88
N SER A 33 -4.05 -1.94 -19.54
CA SER A 33 -5.45 -2.24 -19.82
C SER A 33 -6.11 -2.95 -18.64
N GLU A 34 -7.44 -3.02 -18.63
CA GLU A 34 -8.18 -3.81 -17.63
C GLU A 34 -7.72 -5.27 -17.56
N ALA A 35 -7.40 -5.87 -18.72
CA ALA A 35 -6.88 -7.23 -18.77
C ALA A 35 -5.53 -7.38 -18.08
N ASP A 36 -4.71 -6.32 -18.05
CA ASP A 36 -3.41 -6.32 -17.36
C ASP A 36 -3.56 -6.23 -15.85
N TYR A 37 -4.52 -5.43 -15.36
CA TYR A 37 -4.86 -5.38 -13.93
C TYR A 37 -5.50 -6.68 -13.45
N ARG A 38 -6.21 -7.40 -14.33
CA ARG A 38 -6.77 -8.71 -13.99
C ARG A 38 -5.73 -9.82 -14.01
N GLY A 39 -4.83 -9.79 -15.00
CA GLY A 39 -3.88 -10.86 -15.25
C GLY A 39 -4.55 -12.23 -15.40
N ALA A 40 -3.80 -13.30 -15.14
CA ALA A 40 -4.39 -14.64 -15.11
C ALA A 40 -5.30 -14.86 -13.89
N ARG A 41 -4.94 -14.28 -12.75
CA ARG A 41 -5.56 -14.54 -11.45
C ARG A 41 -6.99 -14.02 -11.33
N PHE A 42 -7.27 -12.84 -11.87
CA PHE A 42 -8.59 -12.19 -11.77
C PHE A 42 -9.32 -12.17 -13.11
N ARG A 43 -8.95 -13.04 -14.05
CA ARG A 43 -9.55 -13.13 -15.39
C ARG A 43 -11.09 -13.24 -15.33
N ASP A 44 -11.58 -14.09 -14.43
CA ASP A 44 -13.01 -14.37 -14.25
C ASP A 44 -13.67 -13.50 -13.18
N TRP A 45 -13.00 -12.44 -12.71
CA TRP A 45 -13.56 -11.50 -11.73
C TRP A 45 -14.92 -10.94 -12.19
N LYS A 46 -15.94 -11.08 -11.33
CA LYS A 46 -17.33 -10.68 -11.62
C LYS A 46 -17.74 -9.37 -10.93
N GLY A 47 -16.82 -8.73 -10.21
CA GLY A 47 -17.06 -7.42 -9.62
C GLY A 47 -16.78 -6.28 -10.60
N LYS A 48 -16.54 -5.09 -10.04
CA LYS A 48 -16.17 -3.89 -10.81
C LYS A 48 -14.83 -4.08 -11.54
N ASP A 49 -14.57 -3.20 -12.50
CA ASP A 49 -13.27 -3.12 -13.17
C ASP A 49 -12.15 -2.90 -12.14
N LEU A 50 -11.04 -3.60 -12.34
CA LEU A 50 -9.87 -3.58 -11.44
C LEU A 50 -8.84 -2.52 -11.83
N LYS A 51 -8.93 -1.98 -13.03
CA LYS A 51 -8.10 -0.87 -13.50
C LYS A 51 -8.26 0.33 -12.58
N GLY A 52 -7.12 0.74 -12.01
CA GLY A 52 -7.05 1.83 -11.04
C GLY A 52 -6.62 1.36 -9.65
N SER A 53 -6.77 0.07 -9.32
CA SER A 53 -6.12 -0.50 -8.13
C SER A 53 -4.66 -0.80 -8.46
N LEU A 54 -3.79 0.18 -8.23
CA LEU A 54 -2.37 0.12 -8.58
C LEU A 54 -1.65 -1.01 -7.83
N GLU A 55 -2.11 -1.32 -6.63
CA GLU A 55 -1.55 -2.37 -5.79
C GLU A 55 -1.73 -3.76 -6.44
N LEU A 56 -2.79 -4.00 -7.24
CA LEU A 56 -2.97 -5.28 -7.93
C LEU A 56 -1.87 -5.59 -8.94
N VAL A 57 -1.19 -4.58 -9.45
CA VAL A 57 -0.06 -4.73 -10.38
C VAL A 57 1.07 -5.54 -9.74
N LEU A 58 1.19 -5.54 -8.40
CA LEU A 58 2.11 -6.42 -7.66
C LEU A 58 1.89 -7.91 -7.94
N LEU A 59 0.63 -8.31 -8.15
CA LEU A 59 0.25 -9.71 -8.31
C LEU A 59 0.14 -10.10 -9.79
N THR A 60 -0.22 -9.15 -10.66
CA THR A 60 -0.48 -9.46 -12.07
C THR A 60 0.67 -9.12 -13.00
N ARG A 61 1.50 -8.15 -12.63
CA ARG A 61 2.63 -7.62 -13.41
C ARG A 61 3.80 -7.21 -12.48
N PRO A 62 4.29 -8.10 -11.58
CA PRO A 62 5.33 -7.78 -10.60
C PRO A 62 6.61 -7.23 -11.24
N GLU A 63 6.91 -7.62 -12.48
CA GLU A 63 8.05 -7.14 -13.25
C GLU A 63 8.03 -5.62 -13.46
N ILE A 64 6.85 -5.02 -13.61
CA ILE A 64 6.71 -3.56 -13.78
C ILE A 64 7.08 -2.84 -12.48
N ILE A 65 6.60 -3.34 -11.34
CA ILE A 65 6.90 -2.73 -10.03
C ILE A 65 8.38 -2.83 -9.71
N GLU A 66 8.97 -4.00 -9.97
CA GLU A 66 10.40 -4.23 -9.81
C GLU A 66 11.26 -3.31 -10.70
N GLU A 67 10.86 -3.11 -11.95
CA GLU A 67 11.53 -2.19 -12.88
C GLU A 67 11.46 -0.73 -12.39
N ILE A 68 10.30 -0.29 -11.89
CA ILE A 68 10.14 1.08 -11.36
C ILE A 68 11.05 1.30 -10.14
N HIS A 69 11.12 0.36 -9.21
CA HIS A 69 12.06 0.45 -8.08
C HIS A 69 13.51 0.53 -8.58
N ALA A 70 13.90 -0.30 -9.55
CA ALA A 70 15.24 -0.26 -10.12
C ALA A 70 15.55 1.10 -10.73
N GLN A 71 14.63 1.71 -11.48
CA GLN A 71 14.81 3.04 -12.06
C GLN A 71 15.04 4.12 -10.99
N TYR A 72 14.32 4.07 -9.87
CA TYR A 72 14.55 5.02 -8.77
C TYR A 72 15.88 4.79 -8.06
N LEU A 73 16.26 3.53 -7.83
CA LEU A 73 17.55 3.18 -7.22
C LEU A 73 18.73 3.59 -8.12
N GLU A 74 18.61 3.40 -9.43
CA GLU A 74 19.59 3.85 -10.44
C GLU A 74 19.70 5.38 -10.50
N ALA A 75 18.58 6.08 -10.29
CA ALA A 75 18.55 7.54 -10.20
C ALA A 75 19.14 8.08 -8.88
N GLY A 76 19.47 7.21 -7.92
CA GLY A 76 20.13 7.57 -6.67
C GLY A 76 19.22 7.60 -5.45
N ALA A 77 18.01 7.03 -5.52
CA ALA A 77 17.20 6.82 -4.32
C ALA A 77 17.93 5.89 -3.33
N ASP A 78 17.87 6.27 -2.05
CA ASP A 78 18.38 5.48 -0.94
C ASP A 78 17.27 4.67 -0.27
N ILE A 79 16.05 5.22 -0.27
CA ILE A 79 14.83 4.60 0.25
C ILE A 79 13.86 4.46 -0.91
N ILE A 80 13.27 3.28 -1.06
CA ILE A 80 12.15 3.05 -1.98
C ILE A 80 10.89 2.69 -1.19
N GLU A 81 9.74 3.23 -1.61
CA GLU A 81 8.45 2.97 -0.98
C GLU A 81 7.76 1.77 -1.60
N THR A 82 7.20 0.86 -0.80
CA THR A 82 6.38 -0.25 -1.30
C THR A 82 5.16 0.27 -2.06
N ASN A 83 4.69 -0.45 -3.09
CA ASN A 83 3.45 -0.12 -3.81
C ASN A 83 2.21 -0.52 -2.99
N THR A 84 2.02 0.09 -1.80
CA THR A 84 1.03 -0.31 -0.80
C THR A 84 0.17 0.84 -0.27
N PHE A 85 0.18 1.99 -0.96
CA PHE A 85 -0.52 3.20 -0.55
C PHE A 85 -1.96 2.95 -0.08
N SER A 86 -2.73 2.15 -0.82
CA SER A 86 -4.13 1.81 -0.51
C SER A 86 -4.31 0.35 -0.07
N ALA A 87 -3.25 -0.39 0.23
CA ALA A 87 -3.27 -1.83 0.49
C ALA A 87 -3.80 -2.19 1.90
N THR A 88 -5.00 -1.72 2.23
CA THR A 88 -5.76 -2.13 3.42
C THR A 88 -7.09 -2.72 2.97
N THR A 89 -7.81 -3.41 3.86
CA THR A 89 -9.17 -3.88 3.55
C THR A 89 -10.10 -2.72 3.16
N ILE A 90 -10.04 -1.60 3.89
CA ILE A 90 -10.83 -0.40 3.59
C ILE A 90 -10.34 0.29 2.31
N GLY A 91 -9.04 0.34 2.02
CA GLY A 91 -8.53 0.94 0.79
C GLY A 91 -8.92 0.14 -0.46
N LEU A 92 -8.90 -1.18 -0.36
CA LEU A 92 -9.18 -2.10 -1.46
C LEU A 92 -10.68 -2.40 -1.66
N HIS A 93 -11.55 -2.01 -0.72
CA HIS A 93 -12.95 -2.45 -0.71
C HIS A 93 -13.70 -2.11 -2.01
N ASP A 94 -13.43 -0.95 -2.62
CA ASP A 94 -14.13 -0.53 -3.83
C ASP A 94 -13.83 -1.41 -5.05
N PHE A 95 -12.71 -2.12 -5.04
CA PHE A 95 -12.28 -3.01 -6.10
C PHE A 95 -12.53 -4.48 -5.78
N LEU A 96 -12.31 -4.90 -4.53
CA LEU A 96 -12.15 -6.30 -4.16
C LEU A 96 -13.19 -6.81 -3.15
N PHE A 97 -14.01 -5.93 -2.56
CA PHE A 97 -15.14 -6.34 -1.72
C PHE A 97 -16.43 -6.38 -2.55
N ARG A 98 -17.19 -7.48 -2.44
CA ARG A 98 -18.31 -7.76 -3.35
C ARG A 98 -19.68 -7.40 -2.80
N GLU A 99 -19.80 -7.24 -1.48
CA GLU A 99 -21.11 -6.95 -0.90
C GLU A 99 -21.47 -5.48 -1.08
N GLU A 100 -22.76 -5.24 -1.25
CA GLU A 100 -23.32 -3.90 -1.29
C GLU A 100 -23.84 -3.49 0.11
N PRO A 101 -23.91 -2.18 0.41
CA PRO A 101 -24.49 -1.71 1.65
C PRO A 101 -26.00 -1.98 1.71
N ALA A 102 -26.48 -2.52 2.84
CA ALA A 102 -27.86 -2.95 3.01
C ALA A 102 -28.90 -1.81 2.87
N ASN A 103 -28.50 -0.58 3.17
CA ASN A 103 -29.32 0.63 3.12
C ASN A 103 -28.88 1.61 2.02
N GLY A 104 -28.08 1.15 1.05
CA GLY A 104 -27.49 2.01 0.02
C GLY A 104 -26.41 2.96 0.53
N ARG A 105 -25.98 2.84 1.80
CA ARG A 105 -25.00 3.71 2.45
C ARG A 105 -23.85 2.89 3.04
N LYS A 106 -22.61 3.24 2.70
CA LYS A 106 -21.41 2.66 3.33
C LYS A 106 -21.27 3.20 4.75
N ASP A 107 -21.91 2.54 5.71
CA ASP A 107 -21.92 2.88 7.12
C ASP A 107 -20.99 1.97 7.95
N ARG A 108 -21.04 2.13 9.28
CA ARG A 108 -20.20 1.36 10.21
C ARG A 108 -20.44 -0.13 10.10
N GLN A 109 -21.67 -0.58 9.78
CA GLN A 109 -21.97 -2.01 9.63
C GLN A 109 -21.40 -2.54 8.32
N PHE A 110 -21.47 -1.75 7.25
CA PHE A 110 -20.81 -2.08 5.98
C PHE A 110 -19.30 -2.23 6.18
N PHE A 111 -18.64 -1.23 6.79
CA PHE A 111 -17.20 -1.30 7.00
C PHE A 111 -16.77 -2.34 8.03
N GLN A 112 -17.65 -2.77 8.95
CA GLN A 112 -17.38 -3.92 9.80
C GLN A 112 -17.21 -5.19 8.96
N ARG A 113 -18.10 -5.43 7.99
CA ARG A 113 -17.97 -6.58 7.08
C ARG A 113 -16.73 -6.48 6.20
N VAL A 114 -16.38 -5.29 5.72
CA VAL A 114 -15.15 -5.05 4.96
C VAL A 114 -13.91 -5.44 5.76
N VAL A 115 -13.78 -5.00 7.02
CA VAL A 115 -12.59 -5.29 7.82
C VAL A 115 -12.54 -6.72 8.35
N GLU A 116 -13.68 -7.42 8.39
CA GLU A 116 -13.77 -8.83 8.82
C GLU A 116 -13.75 -9.83 7.67
N ASP A 117 -13.86 -9.38 6.41
CA ASP A 117 -13.89 -10.25 5.24
C ASP A 117 -12.59 -11.04 5.11
N VAL A 118 -12.70 -12.37 5.22
CA VAL A 118 -11.55 -13.27 5.29
C VAL A 118 -10.76 -13.28 3.99
N ASP A 119 -11.46 -13.26 2.84
CA ASP A 119 -10.82 -13.33 1.53
C ASP A 119 -10.09 -12.02 1.21
N LEU A 120 -10.70 -10.87 1.52
CA LEU A 120 -10.10 -9.56 1.34
C LEU A 120 -8.90 -9.35 2.27
N ARG A 121 -8.99 -9.80 3.53
CA ARG A 121 -7.85 -9.75 4.46
C ARG A 121 -6.69 -10.61 3.98
N ALA A 122 -6.96 -11.84 3.52
CA ALA A 122 -5.93 -12.73 2.99
C ALA A 122 -5.26 -12.13 1.74
N LEU A 123 -6.04 -11.56 0.82
CA LEU A 123 -5.51 -10.91 -0.37
C LEU A 123 -4.70 -9.65 -0.04
N MET A 124 -5.19 -8.82 0.88
CA MET A 124 -4.50 -7.62 1.37
C MET A 124 -3.16 -7.99 2.03
N HIS A 125 -3.13 -9.03 2.86
CA HIS A 125 -1.91 -9.55 3.49
C HIS A 125 -0.89 -9.98 2.44
N GLU A 126 -1.32 -10.81 1.48
CA GLU A 126 -0.47 -11.25 0.37
C GLU A 126 0.10 -10.06 -0.43
N MET A 127 -0.73 -9.06 -0.74
CA MET A 127 -0.31 -7.87 -1.49
C MET A 127 0.79 -7.10 -0.75
N ASN A 128 0.65 -6.87 0.56
CA ASN A 128 1.66 -6.16 1.33
C ASN A 128 2.97 -6.94 1.46
N VAL A 129 2.89 -8.25 1.73
CA VAL A 129 4.09 -9.11 1.78
C VAL A 129 4.79 -9.14 0.41
N ALA A 130 4.03 -9.27 -0.68
CA ALA A 130 4.58 -9.26 -2.03
C ALA A 130 5.26 -7.92 -2.36
N ALA A 131 4.64 -6.79 -1.99
CA ALA A 131 5.22 -5.47 -2.18
C ALA A 131 6.56 -5.30 -1.47
N ALA A 132 6.61 -5.64 -0.18
CA ALA A 132 7.83 -5.58 0.61
C ALA A 132 8.92 -6.50 0.03
N THR A 133 8.54 -7.72 -0.39
CA THR A 133 9.47 -8.68 -1.00
C THR A 133 10.03 -8.18 -2.34
N ILE A 134 9.20 -7.61 -3.20
CA ILE A 134 9.62 -7.05 -4.49
C ILE A 134 10.58 -5.87 -4.28
N ALA A 135 10.22 -4.94 -3.41
CA ALA A 135 11.06 -3.79 -3.07
C ALA A 135 12.39 -4.24 -2.45
N ARG A 136 12.37 -5.16 -1.48
CA ARG A 136 13.57 -5.71 -0.85
C ARG A 136 14.54 -6.30 -1.86
N ARG A 137 14.04 -7.13 -2.77
CA ARG A 137 14.85 -7.72 -3.83
C ARG A 137 15.49 -6.67 -4.74
N ALA A 138 14.78 -5.56 -5.04
CA ALA A 138 15.35 -4.45 -5.81
C ALA A 138 16.43 -3.71 -5.01
N ALA A 139 16.15 -3.37 -3.76
CA ALA A 139 17.09 -2.70 -2.85
C ALA A 139 18.38 -3.52 -2.65
N ASP A 140 18.27 -4.81 -2.36
CA ASP A 140 19.42 -5.70 -2.13
C ASP A 140 20.31 -5.83 -3.37
N ARG A 141 19.71 -5.90 -4.56
CA ARG A 141 20.48 -5.92 -5.81
C ARG A 141 21.23 -4.61 -6.04
N ALA A 142 20.57 -3.47 -5.85
CA ALA A 142 21.21 -2.17 -5.99
C ALA A 142 22.32 -1.97 -4.95
N ALA A 143 22.10 -2.42 -3.71
CA ALA A 143 23.11 -2.37 -2.66
C ALA A 143 24.33 -3.23 -3.01
N LYS A 144 24.12 -4.45 -3.53
CA LYS A 144 25.21 -5.32 -3.99
C LYS A 144 25.99 -4.73 -5.16
N GLN A 145 25.32 -4.02 -6.07
CA GLN A 145 25.96 -3.42 -7.25
C GLN A 145 26.75 -2.15 -6.91
N THR A 146 26.24 -1.33 -6.00
CA THR A 146 26.81 0.00 -5.69
C THR A 146 27.69 0.00 -4.44
N GLY A 147 27.59 -1.02 -3.59
CA GLY A 147 28.23 -1.08 -2.28
C GLY A 147 27.59 -0.17 -1.22
N SER A 148 26.54 0.58 -1.57
CA SER A 148 25.83 1.49 -0.65
C SER A 148 24.53 0.84 -0.16
N SER A 149 24.21 1.00 1.13
CA SER A 149 22.94 0.51 1.68
C SER A 149 21.71 1.12 0.97
N ARG A 150 20.65 0.33 0.84
CA ARG A 150 19.35 0.72 0.30
C ARG A 150 18.26 0.22 1.24
N PHE A 151 17.23 1.03 1.43
CA PHE A 151 16.18 0.78 2.41
C PHE A 151 14.81 0.66 1.75
N VAL A 152 13.94 -0.15 2.35
CA VAL A 152 12.55 -0.33 1.94
C VAL A 152 11.63 0.29 2.98
N ALA A 153 10.85 1.28 2.56
CA ALA A 153 9.80 1.87 3.37
C ALA A 153 8.45 1.22 3.07
N GLY A 154 7.77 0.71 4.09
CA GLY A 154 6.37 0.32 4.01
C GLY A 154 5.48 1.55 3.91
N SER A 155 4.98 1.85 2.71
CA SER A 155 4.06 2.96 2.45
C SER A 155 2.67 2.67 3.01
N ILE A 156 2.15 3.62 3.79
CA ILE A 156 0.82 3.60 4.42
C ILE A 156 0.14 4.92 4.07
N GLY A 157 -0.67 4.89 3.01
CA GLY A 157 -1.50 6.01 2.61
C GLY A 157 -2.76 6.14 3.46
N PRO A 158 -3.51 7.24 3.29
CA PRO A 158 -4.76 7.44 3.99
C PRO A 158 -5.87 6.56 3.40
N LEU A 159 -6.91 6.34 4.20
CA LEU A 159 -8.08 5.57 3.77
C LEU A 159 -9.08 6.45 2.99
N PRO A 160 -9.91 5.88 2.09
CA PRO A 160 -10.93 6.61 1.34
C PRO A 160 -12.12 7.08 2.20
N VAL A 161 -11.95 7.14 3.51
CA VAL A 161 -12.96 7.44 4.53
C VAL A 161 -12.38 8.36 5.58
N THR A 162 -13.23 9.20 6.17
CA THR A 162 -12.87 10.09 7.27
C THR A 162 -13.52 9.66 8.58
N ALA A 163 -12.73 9.70 9.66
CA ALA A 163 -13.18 9.61 11.03
C ALA A 163 -13.62 10.98 11.59
N SER A 164 -12.96 12.07 11.19
CA SER A 164 -13.26 13.40 11.76
C SER A 164 -14.41 14.10 11.06
N ILE A 165 -14.59 13.88 9.75
CA ILE A 165 -15.58 14.55 8.89
C ILE A 165 -16.71 13.59 8.50
N SER A 166 -17.95 14.09 8.47
CA SER A 166 -19.07 13.34 7.89
C SER A 166 -19.00 13.39 6.36
N PRO A 167 -19.10 12.24 5.66
CA PRO A 167 -19.26 12.22 4.21
C PRO A 167 -20.68 12.60 3.74
N ASP A 168 -21.63 12.81 4.67
CA ASP A 168 -23.00 13.22 4.35
C ASP A 168 -23.23 14.68 4.74
N VAL A 169 -23.39 15.52 3.72
CA VAL A 169 -23.62 16.97 3.88
C VAL A 169 -24.93 17.30 4.60
N ASN A 170 -25.89 16.36 4.62
CA ASN A 170 -27.17 16.54 5.29
C ASN A 170 -27.16 16.00 6.74
N ASP A 171 -26.12 15.26 7.13
CA ASP A 171 -25.99 14.68 8.47
C ASP A 171 -24.54 14.83 8.98
N ALA A 172 -24.26 15.94 9.65
CA ALA A 172 -22.96 16.22 10.23
C ALA A 172 -22.56 15.25 11.37
N SER A 173 -23.52 14.52 11.95
CA SER A 173 -23.27 13.56 13.03
C SER A 173 -22.84 12.19 12.51
N PHE A 174 -23.14 11.89 11.25
CA PHE A 174 -22.80 10.61 10.64
C PHE A 174 -21.28 10.40 10.53
N ARG A 175 -20.84 9.16 10.77
CA ARG A 175 -19.49 8.68 10.44
C ARG A 175 -19.60 7.31 9.80
N ALA A 176 -18.97 7.17 8.63
CA ALA A 176 -18.94 5.91 7.90
C ALA A 176 -18.19 4.81 8.65
N VAL A 177 -17.17 5.20 9.41
CA VAL A 177 -16.24 4.29 10.09
C VAL A 177 -16.07 4.65 11.56
N THR A 178 -15.56 3.70 12.32
CA THR A 178 -15.12 3.88 13.71
C THR A 178 -13.60 3.85 13.81
N PHE A 179 -13.04 4.41 14.89
CA PHE A 179 -11.60 4.35 15.13
C PHE A 179 -11.06 2.91 15.17
N ASP A 180 -11.80 1.98 15.80
CA ASP A 180 -11.38 0.58 15.89
C ASP A 180 -11.30 -0.11 14.51
N GLN A 181 -12.20 0.26 13.58
CA GLN A 181 -12.15 -0.25 12.21
C GLN A 181 -10.92 0.27 11.44
N LEU A 182 -10.59 1.56 11.60
CA LEU A 182 -9.38 2.14 11.01
C LEU A 182 -8.13 1.51 11.61
N ARG A 183 -8.10 1.38 12.94
CA ARG A 183 -7.00 0.71 13.65
C ARG A 183 -6.81 -0.71 13.14
N GLN A 184 -7.88 -1.49 12.95
CA GLN A 184 -7.78 -2.86 12.45
C GLN A 184 -7.21 -2.90 11.03
N ALA A 185 -7.73 -2.05 10.13
CA ALA A 185 -7.28 -1.99 8.74
C ALA A 185 -5.78 -1.67 8.63
N TYR A 186 -5.30 -0.66 9.38
CA TYR A 186 -3.88 -0.32 9.43
C TYR A 186 -3.05 -1.38 10.15
N PHE A 187 -3.54 -1.96 11.25
CA PHE A 187 -2.80 -3.00 11.98
C PHE A 187 -2.53 -4.22 11.09
N ASP A 188 -3.52 -4.66 10.33
CA ASP A 188 -3.37 -5.80 9.42
C ASP A 188 -2.34 -5.50 8.31
N GLN A 189 -2.39 -4.29 7.73
CA GLN A 189 -1.42 -3.84 6.73
C GLN A 189 0.00 -3.77 7.30
N VAL A 190 0.18 -3.08 8.44
CA VAL A 190 1.47 -2.92 9.11
C VAL A 190 2.06 -4.27 9.47
N SER A 191 1.24 -5.20 9.98
CA SER A 191 1.69 -6.54 10.31
C SER A 191 2.26 -7.27 9.09
N ALA A 192 1.57 -7.17 7.94
CA ALA A 192 2.01 -7.78 6.69
C ALA A 192 3.29 -7.11 6.11
N LEU A 193 3.40 -5.78 6.21
CA LEU A 193 4.61 -5.06 5.82
C LEU A 193 5.82 -5.45 6.67
N VAL A 194 5.64 -5.56 7.99
CA VAL A 194 6.69 -6.01 8.92
C VAL A 194 7.09 -7.46 8.64
N GLU A 195 6.12 -8.34 8.40
CA GLU A 195 6.39 -9.72 7.97
C GLU A 195 7.20 -9.77 6.66
N GLY A 196 6.86 -8.91 5.70
CA GLY A 196 7.59 -8.76 4.45
C GLY A 196 8.99 -8.14 4.58
N GLY A 197 9.38 -7.69 5.77
CA GLY A 197 10.73 -7.25 6.08
C GLY A 197 11.07 -5.84 5.58
N VAL A 198 10.15 -4.88 5.68
CA VAL A 198 10.46 -3.45 5.47
C VAL A 198 11.39 -2.92 6.57
N ASP A 199 12.24 -1.93 6.24
CA ASP A 199 13.18 -1.32 7.22
C ASP A 199 12.51 -0.24 8.06
N LEU A 200 11.47 0.40 7.52
CA LEU A 200 10.71 1.45 8.17
C LEU A 200 9.27 1.47 7.66
N LEU A 201 8.40 2.18 8.37
CA LEU A 201 7.03 2.47 7.97
C LEU A 201 6.90 3.97 7.72
N ILE A 202 6.23 4.35 6.64
CA ILE A 202 5.91 5.75 6.32
C ILE A 202 4.40 5.89 6.31
N VAL A 203 3.87 6.60 7.30
CA VAL A 203 2.49 7.08 7.29
C VAL A 203 2.47 8.38 6.51
N GLU A 204 1.95 8.35 5.29
CA GLU A 204 2.03 9.44 4.34
C GLU A 204 0.65 10.00 3.95
N THR A 205 0.66 11.22 3.41
CA THR A 205 -0.54 11.87 2.83
C THR A 205 -1.72 11.93 3.81
N ILE A 206 -1.46 12.13 5.10
CA ILE A 206 -2.48 12.26 6.15
C ILE A 206 -3.34 13.49 5.87
N PHE A 207 -4.63 13.28 5.59
CA PHE A 207 -5.59 14.35 5.33
C PHE A 207 -6.68 14.49 6.40
N ASP A 208 -6.80 13.49 7.28
CA ASP A 208 -7.82 13.40 8.33
C ASP A 208 -7.13 13.46 9.71
N THR A 209 -7.50 14.44 10.53
CA THR A 209 -6.82 14.78 11.80
C THR A 209 -7.79 14.86 12.96
#